data_AF-A0A7S0ZRD9-F1
#
_entry.id   AF-A0A7S0ZRD9-F1
#
_cell.length_a   1.000
_cell.length_b   1.000
_cell.length_c   1.000
_cell.angle_alpha   90.00
_cell.angle_beta   90.00
_cell.angle_gamma   90.00
#
_symmetry.space_group_name_H-M   'P 1'
#
loop_
_entity.id
_entity.type
_entity.pdbx_description
1 polymer ?
#
loop_
_entity_poly.entity_id
_entity_poly.type
_entity_poly.pdbx_seq_one_letter_code
_entity_poly.pdbx_strand_id
1 'polypeptide(L)'
;VFQGMARFRSFPDDGGPVAALLSALDGALQTAHAHTDALRTFENAFLSATKELEQEREYLARERTRLEEERFAMNYDREQQDLHRQRDDGGMPQEDGGQFDADEGQKESFEMAQDYAEDLEEDPGQELEYNEEPQDVELPEMDPQEGFDDRGVAERGRSRSRSPKRQRRPSGAPTAGAAQKVSSLILKLNLDENAARQVQHFPPEQALKMLEQVGEGVRNPSAFVTKMCSRTAHGDLSVDYDRVDSRVEEGIGRMRLDESAKRALQQLPAVEALNILDQIGDDVRNPSAFIMSMTNRVVKGGNSKSSSTNTNDRIQLGIKRLNLDAGASRMLQELPTDTALGILDQCGDDVRNPSAFVTAEVRKIQSKGGGSGGGGYDGARGRESSHNPRDFERQLERLARDLELDGDCVDALRSISMQESIAILERLASDLSTIRNRSAFVFAEVKKRRSTTPPPPARERAGGSGNTKGVACKFFVEGRCSKGSDCRFSHE
;
A
#
# COMPACT_ATOMS: atom_id res chain seq x y z
N VAL A 1 -50.59 10.95 -2.39
CA VAL A 1 -51.83 10.37 -2.98
C VAL A 1 -53.10 10.97 -2.38
N PHE A 2 -53.22 11.05 -1.04
CA PHE A 2 -54.41 11.63 -0.36
C PHE A 2 -54.71 13.11 -0.69
N GLN A 3 -53.71 13.94 -1.00
CA GLN A 3 -53.92 15.35 -1.34
C GLN A 3 -54.54 15.60 -2.74
N GLY A 4 -54.59 14.57 -3.60
CA GLY A 4 -55.19 14.67 -4.94
C GLY A 4 -56.70 14.38 -4.97
N MET A 5 -57.28 13.80 -3.91
CA MET A 5 -58.66 13.34 -3.91
C MET A 5 -59.70 14.42 -3.56
N ALA A 6 -59.27 15.57 -3.01
CA ALA A 6 -60.19 16.61 -2.55
C ALA A 6 -60.82 17.48 -3.67
N ARG A 7 -60.45 17.30 -4.94
CA ARG A 7 -60.92 18.16 -6.06
C ARG A 7 -61.98 17.54 -6.99
N PHE A 8 -62.51 16.36 -6.67
CA PHE A 8 -63.48 15.65 -7.54
C PHE A 8 -64.93 15.69 -7.04
N ARG A 9 -65.40 16.83 -6.50
CA ARG A 9 -66.81 17.02 -6.11
C ARG A 9 -67.60 17.75 -7.21
N SER A 10 -67.86 17.09 -8.34
CA SER A 10 -69.02 17.34 -9.23
C SER A 10 -68.87 16.55 -10.53
N PHE A 11 -69.25 15.28 -10.55
CA PHE A 11 -69.48 14.54 -11.80
C PHE A 11 -70.85 13.84 -11.71
N PRO A 12 -71.62 13.79 -12.83
CA PRO A 12 -72.96 13.22 -12.87
C PRO A 12 -72.97 11.70 -12.69
N ASP A 13 -74.09 11.20 -12.18
CA ASP A 13 -74.42 9.83 -11.72
C ASP A 13 -74.42 8.72 -12.79
N ASP A 14 -73.63 8.85 -13.85
CA ASP A 14 -73.39 7.74 -14.77
C ASP A 14 -72.26 6.89 -14.17
N GLY A 15 -72.60 5.74 -13.56
CA GLY A 15 -71.75 4.86 -12.73
C GLY A 15 -70.42 4.31 -13.32
N GLY A 16 -69.81 4.96 -14.31
CA GLY A 16 -68.53 4.61 -14.92
C GLY A 16 -67.24 5.06 -14.18
N PRO A 17 -67.14 6.26 -13.56
CA PRO A 17 -65.85 6.74 -13.07
C PRO A 17 -65.41 6.11 -11.75
N VAL A 18 -66.36 5.72 -10.88
CA VAL A 18 -66.06 5.05 -9.61
C VAL A 18 -65.54 3.63 -9.84
N ALA A 19 -66.12 2.89 -10.80
CA ALA A 19 -65.67 1.55 -11.15
C ALA A 19 -64.24 1.55 -11.73
N ALA A 20 -63.91 2.55 -12.55
CA ALA A 20 -62.55 2.73 -13.08
C ALA A 20 -61.52 3.07 -11.99
N LEU A 21 -61.90 3.91 -11.01
CA LEU A 21 -61.04 4.23 -9.87
C LEU A 21 -60.81 3.02 -8.96
N LEU A 22 -61.85 2.23 -8.68
CA LEU A 22 -61.72 1.00 -7.88
C LEU A 22 -60.84 -0.03 -8.59
N SER A 23 -61.00 -0.21 -9.91
CA SER A 23 -60.13 -1.09 -10.68
C SER A 23 -58.66 -0.62 -10.71
N ALA A 24 -58.42 0.69 -10.80
CA ALA A 24 -57.07 1.24 -10.73
C ALA A 24 -56.43 1.07 -9.33
N LEU A 25 -57.23 1.21 -8.26
CA LEU A 25 -56.76 0.96 -6.89
C LEU A 25 -56.45 -0.52 -6.65
N ASP A 26 -57.28 -1.43 -7.19
CA ASP A 26 -57.03 -2.87 -7.08
C ASP A 26 -55.75 -3.28 -7.82
N GLY A 27 -55.50 -2.73 -9.02
CA GLY A 27 -54.23 -2.91 -9.73
C GLY A 27 -53.02 -2.34 -8.98
N ALA A 28 -53.18 -1.19 -8.31
CA ALA A 28 -52.12 -0.62 -7.48
C ALA A 28 -51.82 -1.47 -6.23
N LEU A 29 -52.86 -2.05 -5.61
CA LEU A 29 -52.69 -2.98 -4.48
C LEU A 29 -52.03 -4.29 -4.92
N GLN A 30 -52.42 -4.87 -6.05
CA GLN A 30 -51.79 -6.07 -6.59
C GLN A 30 -50.32 -5.85 -6.92
N THR A 31 -49.96 -4.71 -7.50
CA THR A 31 -48.56 -4.36 -7.76
C THR A 31 -47.77 -4.13 -6.47
N ALA A 32 -48.36 -3.48 -5.46
CA ALA A 32 -47.74 -3.34 -4.15
C ALA A 32 -47.49 -4.70 -3.48
N HIS A 33 -48.46 -5.62 -3.53
CA HIS A 33 -48.30 -6.99 -3.02
C HIS A 33 -47.19 -7.76 -3.76
N ALA A 34 -47.15 -7.67 -5.09
CA ALA A 34 -46.08 -8.29 -5.87
C ALA A 34 -44.69 -7.74 -5.50
N HIS A 35 -44.57 -6.44 -5.22
CA HIS A 35 -43.33 -5.85 -4.73
C HIS A 35 -42.96 -6.33 -3.32
N THR A 36 -43.92 -6.44 -2.40
CA THR A 36 -43.63 -6.98 -1.06
C THR A 36 -43.21 -8.44 -1.09
N ASP A 37 -43.81 -9.25 -1.97
CA ASP A 37 -43.42 -10.64 -2.15
C ASP A 37 -42.03 -10.75 -2.78
N ALA A 38 -41.71 -9.91 -3.77
CA ALA A 38 -40.37 -9.83 -4.33
C ALA A 38 -39.31 -9.46 -3.27
N LEU A 39 -39.61 -8.49 -2.40
CA LEU A 39 -38.71 -8.12 -1.30
C LEU A 39 -38.50 -9.26 -0.31
N ARG A 40 -39.55 -10.00 0.05
CA ARG A 40 -39.43 -11.20 0.90
C ARG A 40 -38.61 -12.31 0.23
N THR A 41 -38.77 -12.53 -1.07
CA THR A 41 -37.94 -13.53 -1.79
C THR A 41 -36.47 -13.11 -1.80
N PHE A 42 -36.19 -11.81 -1.93
CA PHE A 42 -34.83 -11.29 -1.87
C PHE A 42 -34.23 -11.41 -0.47
N GLU A 43 -34.98 -11.09 0.59
CA GLU A 43 -34.56 -11.24 1.98
C GLU A 43 -34.24 -12.70 2.33
N ASN A 44 -35.11 -13.64 1.92
CA ASN A 44 -34.86 -15.06 2.11
C ASN A 44 -33.64 -15.57 1.34
N ALA A 45 -33.44 -15.10 0.11
CA ALA A 45 -32.25 -15.45 -0.68
C ALA A 45 -30.97 -14.90 -0.03
N PHE A 46 -31.03 -13.67 0.50
CA PHE A 46 -29.91 -13.06 1.22
C PHE A 46 -29.58 -13.85 2.50
N LEU A 47 -30.57 -14.19 3.32
CA LEU A 47 -30.39 -15.00 4.52
C LEU A 47 -29.85 -16.42 4.22
N SER A 48 -30.24 -17.01 3.08
CA SER A 48 -29.67 -18.29 2.64
C SER A 48 -28.19 -18.14 2.28
N ALA A 49 -27.83 -17.10 1.52
CA ALA A 49 -26.45 -16.85 1.12
C ALA A 49 -25.54 -16.55 2.32
N THR A 50 -26.02 -15.81 3.33
CA THR A 50 -25.24 -15.57 4.56
C THR A 50 -24.99 -16.86 5.34
N LYS A 51 -25.98 -17.75 5.42
CA LYS A 51 -25.81 -19.06 6.07
C LYS A 51 -24.81 -19.96 5.32
N GLU A 52 -24.83 -19.95 3.99
CA GLU A 52 -23.86 -20.69 3.19
C GLU A 52 -22.43 -20.18 3.41
N LEU A 53 -22.24 -18.86 3.50
CA LEU A 53 -20.93 -18.25 3.80
C LEU A 53 -20.45 -18.57 5.23
N GLU A 54 -21.34 -18.61 6.21
CA GLU A 54 -21.02 -19.03 7.58
C GLU A 54 -20.58 -20.50 7.62
N GLN A 55 -21.29 -21.39 6.91
CA GLN A 55 -20.91 -22.80 6.78
C GLN A 55 -19.56 -22.98 6.10
N GLU A 56 -19.26 -22.21 5.04
CA GLU A 56 -17.97 -22.23 4.37
C GLU A 56 -16.85 -21.74 5.31
N ARG A 57 -17.11 -20.69 6.10
CA ARG A 57 -16.16 -20.19 7.08
C ARG A 57 -15.87 -21.21 8.18
N GLU A 58 -16.88 -21.90 8.70
CA GLU A 58 -16.70 -22.98 9.67
C GLU A 58 -15.92 -24.16 9.08
N TYR A 59 -16.22 -24.54 7.84
CA TYR A 59 -15.50 -25.60 7.14
C TYR A 59 -14.01 -25.27 7.00
N LEU A 60 -13.68 -24.05 6.56
CA LEU A 60 -12.30 -23.60 6.45
C LEU A 60 -11.60 -23.51 7.81
N ALA A 61 -12.31 -23.15 8.87
CA ALA A 61 -11.76 -23.17 10.23
C ALA A 61 -11.38 -24.59 10.67
N ARG A 62 -12.27 -25.58 10.45
CA ARG A 62 -11.97 -27.00 10.74
C ARG A 62 -10.80 -27.53 9.92
N GLU A 63 -10.76 -27.20 8.62
CA GLU A 63 -9.66 -27.63 7.75
C GLU A 63 -8.33 -27.01 8.17
N ARG A 64 -8.34 -25.75 8.63
CA ARG A 64 -7.14 -25.12 9.19
C ARG A 64 -6.65 -25.84 10.44
N THR A 65 -7.53 -26.15 11.39
CA THR A 65 -7.16 -26.90 12.61
C THR A 65 -6.57 -28.25 12.25
N ARG A 66 -7.18 -28.98 11.31
CA ARG A 66 -6.67 -30.26 10.81
C ARG A 66 -5.26 -30.14 10.22
N LEU A 67 -5.00 -29.12 9.40
CA LEU A 67 -3.66 -28.89 8.82
C LEU A 67 -2.63 -28.51 9.89
N GLU A 68 -3.05 -27.78 10.93
CA GLU A 68 -2.19 -27.45 12.08
C GLU A 68 -1.84 -28.72 12.88
N GLU A 69 -2.80 -29.63 13.10
CA GLU A 69 -2.57 -30.95 13.70
C GLU A 69 -1.64 -31.83 12.85
N GLU A 70 -1.87 -31.92 11.53
CA GLU A 70 -0.99 -32.66 10.60
C GLU A 70 0.44 -32.10 10.61
N ARG A 71 0.58 -30.78 10.69
CA ARG A 71 1.88 -30.12 10.81
C ARG A 71 2.56 -30.42 12.15
N PHE A 72 1.80 -30.45 13.24
CA PHE A 72 2.31 -30.81 14.56
C PHE A 72 2.81 -32.26 14.58
N ALA A 73 2.03 -33.20 14.03
CA ALA A 73 2.42 -34.61 13.91
C ALA A 73 3.71 -34.79 13.10
N MET A 74 3.85 -34.11 11.95
CA MET A 74 5.08 -34.16 11.15
C MET A 74 6.31 -33.60 11.87
N ASN A 75 6.14 -32.55 12.67
CA ASN A 75 7.23 -31.99 13.47
C ASN A 75 7.64 -32.94 14.61
N TYR A 76 6.65 -33.55 15.28
CA TYR A 76 6.88 -34.54 16.33
C TYR A 76 7.65 -35.75 15.80
N ASP A 77 7.25 -36.30 14.65
CA ASP A 77 7.96 -37.43 14.01
C ASP A 77 9.40 -37.07 13.65
N ARG A 78 9.63 -35.84 13.19
CA ARG A 78 10.98 -35.35 12.88
C ARG A 78 11.85 -35.25 14.13
N GLU A 79 11.30 -34.74 15.23
CA GLU A 79 12.01 -34.65 16.51
C GLU A 79 12.35 -36.04 17.07
N GLN A 80 11.43 -37.01 16.97
CA GLN A 80 11.69 -38.39 17.34
C GLN A 80 12.80 -39.04 16.49
N GLN A 81 12.84 -38.75 15.18
CA GLN A 81 13.93 -39.21 14.31
C GLN A 81 15.28 -38.60 14.70
N ASP A 82 15.31 -37.31 15.04
CA ASP A 82 16.53 -36.64 15.47
C ASP A 82 17.02 -37.18 16.82
N LEU A 83 16.12 -37.48 17.76
CA LEU A 83 16.47 -38.17 19.02
C LEU A 83 17.01 -39.59 18.79
N HIS A 84 16.44 -40.34 17.84
CA HIS A 84 16.95 -41.67 17.48
C HIS A 84 18.35 -41.58 16.87
N ARG A 85 18.61 -40.61 15.98
CA ARG A 85 19.94 -40.36 15.42
C ARG A 85 20.96 -40.00 16.49
N GLN A 86 20.58 -39.17 17.47
CA GLN A 86 21.47 -38.84 18.57
C GLN A 86 21.84 -40.06 19.43
N ARG A 87 20.93 -41.02 19.59
CA ARG A 87 21.22 -42.30 20.26
C ARG A 87 22.15 -43.20 19.45
N ASP A 88 22.03 -43.21 18.13
CA ASP A 88 22.87 -44.06 17.26
C ASP A 88 24.27 -43.48 17.02
N ASP A 89 24.41 -42.15 16.90
CA ASP A 89 25.69 -41.47 16.63
C ASP A 89 26.47 -41.13 17.91
N GLY A 90 25.78 -41.08 19.05
CA GLY A 90 26.40 -40.95 20.37
C GLY A 90 27.02 -42.27 20.80
N GLY A 91 28.23 -42.57 20.31
CA GLY A 91 29.05 -43.65 20.83
C GLY A 91 29.21 -43.50 22.34
N MET A 92 28.40 -44.24 23.10
CA MET A 92 28.44 -44.32 24.55
C MET A 92 29.90 -44.55 24.96
N PRO A 93 30.55 -43.60 25.64
CA PRO A 93 31.80 -43.93 26.31
C PRO A 93 31.48 -45.09 27.25
N GLN A 94 32.26 -46.17 27.15
CA GLN A 94 32.24 -47.25 28.14
C GLN A 94 32.69 -46.63 29.47
N GLU A 95 31.75 -46.09 30.23
CA GLU A 95 32.00 -45.69 31.60
C GLU A 95 31.93 -46.94 32.48
N ASP A 96 33.08 -47.29 33.01
CA ASP A 96 33.27 -48.36 33.96
C ASP A 96 32.38 -48.16 35.21
N GLY A 97 31.45 -49.10 35.41
CA GLY A 97 31.16 -49.69 36.72
C GLY A 97 30.82 -48.75 37.87
N GLY A 98 29.87 -47.82 37.70
CA GLY A 98 29.24 -47.09 38.79
C GLY A 98 27.77 -47.46 38.92
N GLN A 99 27.44 -48.43 39.78
CA GLN A 99 26.06 -48.80 40.11
C GLN A 99 25.41 -47.66 40.91
N PHE A 100 24.83 -46.69 40.21
CA PHE A 100 24.00 -45.63 40.79
C PHE A 100 22.53 -45.99 40.55
N ASP A 101 21.79 -46.12 41.66
CA ASP A 101 20.36 -46.39 41.68
C ASP A 101 19.59 -45.22 41.05
N ALA A 102 19.31 -45.33 39.74
CA ALA A 102 18.65 -44.29 38.94
C ALA A 102 17.11 -44.36 38.96
N ASP A 103 16.53 -45.17 39.85
CA ASP A 103 15.11 -45.54 39.78
C ASP A 103 14.16 -44.54 40.46
N GLU A 104 14.65 -43.60 41.28
CA GLU A 104 13.79 -42.66 42.02
C GLU A 104 13.53 -41.33 41.28
N GLY A 105 14.51 -40.77 40.57
CA GLY A 105 14.39 -39.44 39.97
C GLY A 105 13.50 -39.35 38.72
N GLN A 106 13.36 -40.45 37.96
CA GLN A 106 12.52 -40.43 36.75
C GLN A 106 11.02 -40.55 37.07
N LYS A 107 10.68 -41.16 38.21
CA LYS A 107 9.28 -41.34 38.62
C LYS A 107 8.61 -40.03 39.03
N GLU A 108 9.31 -39.19 39.79
CA GLU A 108 8.79 -37.87 40.21
C GLU A 108 8.57 -36.92 39.01
N SER A 109 9.43 -37.01 37.98
CA SER A 109 9.27 -36.18 36.77
C SER A 109 8.09 -36.60 35.89
N PHE A 110 7.69 -37.88 35.96
CA PHE A 110 6.57 -38.41 35.18
C PHE A 110 5.22 -38.15 35.88
N GLU A 111 5.17 -38.25 37.21
CA GLU A 111 3.96 -37.91 37.98
C GLU A 111 3.62 -36.41 37.86
N MET A 112 4.61 -35.52 37.92
CA MET A 112 4.37 -34.06 37.77
C MET A 112 3.85 -33.67 36.38
N ALA A 113 4.21 -34.43 35.33
CA ALA A 113 3.73 -34.19 33.98
C ALA A 113 2.30 -34.71 33.76
N GLN A 114 1.87 -35.74 34.50
CA GLN A 114 0.49 -36.22 34.45
C GLN A 114 -0.47 -35.25 35.16
N ASP A 115 -0.09 -34.72 36.33
CA ASP A 115 -0.92 -33.75 37.05
C ASP A 115 -1.16 -32.45 36.23
N TYR A 116 -0.16 -32.01 35.44
CA TYR A 116 -0.30 -30.82 34.60
C TYR A 116 -1.17 -31.03 33.35
N ALA A 117 -1.36 -32.28 32.92
CA ALA A 117 -2.21 -32.62 31.78
C ALA A 117 -3.68 -32.74 32.19
N GLU A 118 -3.97 -33.24 33.40
CA GLU A 118 -5.35 -33.31 33.91
C GLU A 118 -5.94 -31.91 34.20
N ASP A 119 -5.14 -30.93 34.63
CA ASP A 119 -5.59 -29.54 34.87
C ASP A 119 -5.92 -28.76 33.57
N LEU A 120 -5.52 -29.24 32.39
CA LEU A 120 -5.79 -28.59 31.10
C LEU A 120 -7.03 -29.13 30.37
N GLU A 121 -7.60 -30.25 30.83
CA GLU A 121 -8.81 -30.84 30.25
C GLU A 121 -10.11 -30.35 30.94
N GLU A 122 -10.00 -29.57 32.03
CA GLU A 122 -11.16 -28.93 32.66
C GLU A 122 -11.55 -27.62 31.95
N ASP A 123 -12.58 -27.76 31.10
CA ASP A 123 -13.59 -26.75 30.72
C ASP A 123 -13.26 -25.77 29.57
N PRO A 124 -13.37 -26.20 28.30
CA PRO A 124 -13.50 -25.29 27.16
C PRO A 124 -14.90 -24.65 27.04
N GLY A 125 -15.75 -24.73 28.07
CA GLY A 125 -17.18 -24.40 28.01
C GLY A 125 -17.64 -23.11 28.69
N GLN A 126 -16.76 -22.35 29.35
CA GLN A 126 -17.15 -21.02 29.85
C GLN A 126 -17.03 -19.98 28.74
N GLU A 127 -18.05 -19.95 27.89
CA GLU A 127 -18.42 -18.73 27.17
C GLU A 127 -18.55 -17.61 28.21
N LEU A 128 -17.56 -16.71 28.23
CA LEU A 128 -17.68 -15.43 28.90
C LEU A 128 -18.78 -14.66 28.17
N GLU A 129 -20.01 -14.86 28.61
CA GLU A 129 -21.20 -14.09 28.28
C GLU A 129 -20.94 -12.65 28.73
N TYR A 130 -20.31 -11.86 27.86
CA TYR A 130 -20.25 -10.42 27.99
C TYR A 130 -21.69 -9.91 27.79
N ASN A 131 -22.43 -9.82 28.90
CA ASN A 131 -23.62 -8.98 29.00
C ASN A 131 -23.17 -7.51 28.88
N GLU A 132 -23.00 -7.04 27.64
CA GLU A 132 -23.04 -5.62 27.34
C GLU A 132 -24.50 -5.18 27.49
N GLU A 133 -24.87 -4.78 28.71
CA GLU A 133 -26.08 -4.00 28.94
C GLU A 133 -26.02 -2.76 28.03
N PRO A 134 -27.05 -2.51 27.19
CA PRO A 134 -27.10 -1.31 26.39
C PRO A 134 -27.21 -0.12 27.34
N GLN A 135 -26.12 0.64 27.46
CA GLN A 135 -26.18 1.96 28.08
C GLN A 135 -27.06 2.84 27.19
N ASP A 136 -28.25 3.16 27.70
CA ASP A 136 -29.12 4.21 27.18
C ASP A 136 -28.36 5.54 27.19
N VAL A 137 -27.67 5.85 26.09
CA VAL A 137 -27.13 7.16 25.84
C VAL A 137 -28.30 8.05 25.44
N GLU A 138 -28.80 8.83 26.41
CA GLU A 138 -29.76 9.92 26.17
C GLU A 138 -29.21 10.82 25.06
N LEU A 139 -29.78 10.67 23.86
CA LEU A 139 -29.55 11.58 22.75
C LEU A 139 -30.06 12.97 23.16
N PRO A 140 -29.23 14.03 23.13
CA PRO A 140 -29.70 15.37 23.41
C PRO A 140 -30.74 15.78 22.35
N GLU A 141 -31.94 16.12 22.81
CA GLU A 141 -33.00 16.71 22.01
C GLU A 141 -32.47 17.96 21.31
N MET A 142 -32.35 17.88 19.98
CA MET A 142 -32.05 19.05 19.16
C MET A 142 -33.34 19.80 18.85
N ASP A 143 -33.47 20.97 19.47
CA ASP A 143 -34.52 21.97 19.22
C ASP A 143 -34.71 22.28 17.72
N PRO A 144 -35.94 22.20 17.18
CA PRO A 144 -36.24 22.64 15.83
C PRO A 144 -36.62 24.12 15.84
N GLN A 145 -35.62 25.01 15.83
CA GLN A 145 -35.86 26.44 15.64
C GLN A 145 -34.70 27.09 14.89
N GLU A 146 -34.87 27.34 13.59
CA GLU A 146 -35.10 28.69 13.06
C GLU A 146 -35.13 28.70 11.53
N GLY A 147 -36.08 29.45 11.00
CA GLY A 147 -36.43 29.50 9.59
C GLY A 147 -35.33 30.07 8.70
N PHE A 148 -35.22 29.49 7.51
CA PHE A 148 -34.52 30.13 6.41
C PHE A 148 -35.55 30.67 5.42
N ASP A 149 -35.52 32.00 5.29
CA ASP A 149 -36.40 32.79 4.45
C ASP A 149 -36.34 32.38 2.98
N ASP A 150 -37.52 32.03 2.49
CA ASP A 150 -37.88 31.88 1.09
C ASP A 150 -37.88 33.27 0.42
N ARG A 151 -36.79 33.58 -0.31
CA ARG A 151 -36.75 34.70 -1.26
C ARG A 151 -36.59 34.20 -2.68
N GLY A 152 -37.75 33.92 -3.26
CA GLY A 152 -38.18 34.28 -4.60
C GLY A 152 -37.11 34.63 -5.64
N VAL A 153 -36.99 33.77 -6.65
CA VAL A 153 -36.56 34.19 -7.99
C VAL A 153 -37.62 33.76 -8.99
N ALA A 154 -38.09 34.79 -9.69
CA ALA A 154 -39.21 34.80 -10.60
C ALA A 154 -39.04 33.88 -11.81
N GLU A 155 -40.17 33.27 -12.17
CA GLU A 155 -40.70 33.06 -13.52
C GLU A 155 -39.81 33.48 -14.69
N ARG A 156 -39.38 32.50 -15.49
CA ARG A 156 -39.43 32.61 -16.95
C ARG A 156 -39.96 31.32 -17.55
N GLY A 157 -41.23 31.38 -17.94
CA GLY A 157 -41.86 30.37 -18.77
C GLY A 157 -41.11 30.19 -20.08
N ARG A 158 -40.83 28.92 -20.42
CA ARG A 158 -40.58 28.50 -21.80
C ARG A 158 -41.49 27.32 -22.13
N SER A 159 -42.55 27.69 -22.84
CA SER A 159 -43.27 26.96 -23.88
C SER A 159 -42.83 25.52 -24.15
N ARG A 160 -43.73 24.62 -23.77
CA ARG A 160 -44.30 23.52 -24.58
C ARG A 160 -43.61 23.27 -25.94
N SER A 161 -42.89 22.16 -26.02
CA SER A 161 -42.81 21.35 -27.25
C SER A 161 -43.12 19.90 -26.90
N ARG A 162 -44.33 19.48 -27.26
CA ARG A 162 -44.78 18.09 -27.24
C ARG A 162 -43.99 17.33 -28.30
N SER A 163 -42.94 16.62 -27.89
CA SER A 163 -42.29 15.64 -28.76
C SER A 163 -43.12 14.35 -28.82
N PRO A 164 -43.30 13.74 -30.00
CA PRO A 164 -44.10 12.54 -30.15
C PRO A 164 -43.45 11.38 -29.40
N LYS A 165 -44.28 10.65 -28.64
CA LYS A 165 -43.98 9.40 -27.97
C LYS A 165 -43.60 8.35 -29.02
N ARG A 166 -42.33 8.34 -29.44
CA ARG A 166 -41.75 7.27 -30.25
C ARG A 166 -41.73 6.03 -29.38
N GLN A 167 -42.59 5.06 -29.69
CA GLN A 167 -42.53 3.70 -29.18
C GLN A 167 -41.08 3.22 -29.30
N ARG A 168 -40.42 3.03 -28.15
CA ARG A 168 -39.13 2.36 -28.06
C ARG A 168 -39.35 0.94 -28.57
N ARG A 169 -38.95 0.70 -29.82
CA ARG A 169 -38.71 -0.65 -30.33
C ARG A 169 -37.65 -1.30 -29.41
N PRO A 170 -37.81 -2.58 -29.03
CA PRO A 170 -36.80 -3.30 -28.27
C PRO A 170 -35.48 -3.22 -29.03
N SER A 171 -34.48 -2.68 -28.35
CA SER A 171 -33.12 -2.54 -28.84
C SER A 171 -32.55 -3.89 -29.24
N GLY A 172 -32.14 -3.95 -30.51
CA GLY A 172 -31.23 -4.90 -31.17
C GLY A 172 -30.93 -6.20 -30.45
N ALA A 173 -31.35 -7.30 -31.06
CA ALA A 173 -30.65 -8.57 -30.91
C ALA A 173 -29.14 -8.35 -31.16
N PRO A 174 -28.25 -8.98 -30.36
CA PRO A 174 -26.81 -8.84 -30.51
C PRO A 174 -26.43 -9.17 -31.95
N THR A 175 -25.75 -8.24 -32.62
CA THR A 175 -25.37 -8.41 -34.01
C THR A 175 -24.40 -9.58 -34.10
N ALA A 176 -24.80 -10.68 -34.75
CA ALA A 176 -23.99 -11.88 -34.91
C ALA A 176 -22.58 -11.60 -35.52
N GLY A 177 -22.42 -10.44 -36.18
CA GLY A 177 -21.14 -9.99 -36.70
C GLY A 177 -20.10 -9.60 -35.65
N ALA A 178 -20.49 -9.17 -34.44
CA ALA A 178 -19.52 -8.77 -33.41
C ALA A 178 -18.69 -9.96 -32.90
N ALA A 179 -19.36 -11.08 -32.61
CA ALA A 179 -18.69 -12.31 -32.17
C ALA A 179 -17.74 -12.87 -33.24
N GLN A 180 -18.15 -12.84 -34.52
CA GLN A 180 -17.28 -13.26 -35.63
C GLN A 180 -16.03 -12.39 -35.75
N LYS A 181 -16.16 -11.07 -35.55
CA LYS A 181 -15.01 -10.15 -35.55
C LYS A 181 -14.05 -10.45 -34.40
N VAL A 182 -14.55 -10.73 -33.19
CA VAL A 182 -13.72 -11.14 -32.04
C VAL A 182 -12.90 -12.38 -32.39
N SER A 183 -13.54 -13.43 -32.90
CA SER A 183 -12.82 -14.65 -33.30
C SER A 183 -11.77 -14.40 -34.39
N SER A 184 -12.06 -13.51 -35.36
CA SER A 184 -11.08 -13.15 -36.40
C SER A 184 -9.86 -12.39 -35.85
N LEU A 185 -10.05 -11.52 -34.85
CA LEU A 185 -8.97 -10.79 -34.19
C LEU A 185 -8.14 -11.68 -33.26
N ILE A 186 -8.77 -12.63 -32.56
CA ILE A 186 -8.06 -13.64 -31.76
C ILE A 186 -7.07 -14.42 -32.63
N LEU A 187 -7.51 -14.86 -33.82
CA LEU A 187 -6.65 -15.55 -34.79
C LEU A 187 -5.59 -14.62 -35.38
N LYS A 188 -5.95 -13.37 -35.74
CA LYS A 188 -4.98 -12.41 -36.31
C LYS A 188 -3.85 -12.08 -35.34
N LEU A 189 -4.16 -11.94 -34.04
CA LEU A 189 -3.19 -11.61 -32.99
C LEU A 189 -2.44 -12.85 -32.46
N ASN A 190 -2.74 -14.06 -32.95
CA ASN A 190 -2.19 -15.32 -32.44
C ASN A 190 -2.26 -15.41 -30.90
N LEU A 191 -3.43 -15.13 -30.33
CA LEU A 191 -3.59 -15.25 -28.88
C LEU A 191 -3.54 -16.72 -28.45
N ASP A 192 -2.89 -16.99 -27.31
CA ASP A 192 -2.94 -18.31 -26.70
C ASP A 192 -4.37 -18.70 -26.27
N GLU A 193 -4.57 -19.99 -26.04
CA GLU A 193 -5.90 -20.54 -25.75
C GLU A 193 -6.49 -19.99 -24.45
N ASN A 194 -5.65 -19.66 -23.47
CA ASN A 194 -6.09 -19.09 -22.19
C ASN A 194 -6.58 -17.65 -22.35
N ALA A 195 -5.82 -16.79 -23.03
CA ALA A 195 -6.20 -15.43 -23.35
C ALA A 195 -7.47 -15.41 -24.23
N ALA A 196 -7.55 -16.30 -25.22
CA ALA A 196 -8.73 -16.43 -26.08
C ALA A 196 -9.99 -16.79 -25.26
N ARG A 197 -9.90 -17.75 -24.33
CA ARG A 197 -11.01 -18.11 -23.43
C ARG A 197 -11.41 -16.93 -22.54
N GLN A 198 -10.45 -16.20 -21.98
CA GLN A 198 -10.73 -15.03 -21.14
C GLN A 198 -11.45 -13.93 -21.91
N VAL A 199 -11.05 -13.65 -23.16
CA VAL A 199 -11.72 -12.65 -24.01
C VAL A 199 -13.15 -13.05 -24.34
N GLN A 200 -13.41 -14.35 -24.58
CA GLN A 200 -14.75 -14.87 -24.87
C GLN A 200 -15.73 -14.77 -23.69
N HIS A 201 -15.24 -14.58 -22.46
CA HIS A 201 -16.10 -14.34 -21.29
C HIS A 201 -16.68 -12.92 -21.24
N PHE A 202 -16.14 -11.96 -22.01
CA PHE A 202 -16.67 -10.60 -22.09
C PHE A 202 -17.74 -10.46 -23.18
N PRO A 203 -18.69 -9.52 -23.05
CA PRO A 203 -19.58 -9.14 -24.14
C PRO A 203 -18.79 -8.81 -25.42
N PRO A 204 -19.27 -9.21 -26.60
CA PRO A 204 -18.46 -9.16 -27.84
C PRO A 204 -18.02 -7.73 -28.20
N GLU A 205 -18.81 -6.71 -27.87
CA GLU A 205 -18.44 -5.30 -28.08
C GLU A 205 -17.26 -4.87 -27.20
N GLN A 206 -17.23 -5.33 -25.94
CA GLN A 206 -16.16 -5.05 -25.00
C GLN A 206 -14.88 -5.81 -25.37
N ALA A 207 -15.03 -7.07 -25.75
CA ALA A 207 -13.93 -7.89 -26.27
C ALA A 207 -13.28 -7.23 -27.51
N LEU A 208 -14.08 -6.72 -28.45
CA LEU A 208 -13.56 -5.98 -29.61
C LEU A 208 -12.75 -4.76 -29.20
N LYS A 209 -13.28 -3.93 -28.29
CA LYS A 209 -12.59 -2.74 -27.79
C LYS A 209 -11.25 -3.08 -27.13
N MET A 210 -11.17 -4.20 -26.40
CA MET A 210 -9.92 -4.67 -25.79
C MET A 210 -8.91 -5.18 -26.82
N LEU A 211 -9.38 -5.91 -27.84
CA LEU A 211 -8.51 -6.43 -28.91
C LEU A 211 -7.99 -5.34 -29.85
N GLU A 212 -8.79 -4.30 -30.12
CA GLU A 212 -8.38 -3.15 -30.95
C GLU A 212 -7.27 -2.30 -30.29
N GLN A 213 -7.14 -2.34 -28.96
CA GLN A 213 -6.06 -1.66 -28.24
C GLN A 213 -4.71 -2.36 -28.35
N VAL A 214 -4.68 -3.61 -28.82
CA VAL A 214 -3.44 -4.36 -29.04
C VAL A 214 -2.77 -3.85 -30.32
N GLY A 215 -1.83 -2.93 -30.18
CA GLY A 215 -1.05 -2.43 -31.32
C GLY A 215 -0.20 -3.53 -31.98
N GLU A 216 0.07 -3.40 -33.28
CA GLU A 216 0.86 -4.37 -34.06
C GLU A 216 2.33 -4.52 -33.57
N GLY A 217 2.79 -3.63 -32.69
CA GLY A 217 4.13 -3.67 -32.07
C GLY A 217 4.21 -4.36 -30.70
N VAL A 218 3.13 -4.94 -30.19
CA VAL A 218 3.14 -5.62 -28.87
C VAL A 218 3.91 -6.94 -28.97
N ARG A 219 5.03 -7.04 -28.26
CA ARG A 219 5.94 -8.21 -28.28
C ARG A 219 5.26 -9.53 -27.85
N ASN A 220 4.29 -9.47 -26.95
CA ASN A 220 3.49 -10.61 -26.51
C ASN A 220 2.02 -10.19 -26.35
N PRO A 221 1.19 -10.38 -27.39
CA PRO A 221 -0.21 -9.95 -27.36
C PRO A 221 -1.05 -10.74 -26.35
N SER A 222 -0.77 -12.02 -26.11
CA SER A 222 -1.52 -12.86 -25.15
C SER A 222 -1.37 -12.36 -23.72
N ALA A 223 -0.15 -12.06 -23.28
CA ALA A 223 0.08 -11.52 -21.92
C ALA A 223 -0.58 -10.14 -21.73
N PHE A 224 -0.55 -9.30 -22.77
CA PHE A 224 -1.20 -7.99 -22.73
C PHE A 224 -2.72 -8.11 -22.61
N VAL A 225 -3.33 -8.96 -23.43
CA VAL A 225 -4.78 -9.20 -23.44
C VAL A 225 -5.24 -9.85 -22.13
N THR A 226 -4.54 -10.87 -21.63
CA THR A 226 -4.82 -11.48 -20.32
C THR A 226 -4.80 -10.44 -19.20
N LYS A 227 -3.80 -9.55 -19.18
CA LYS A 227 -3.73 -8.46 -18.19
C LYS A 227 -4.89 -7.47 -18.33
N MET A 228 -5.30 -7.16 -19.55
CA MET A 228 -6.48 -6.32 -19.83
C MET A 228 -7.78 -7.00 -19.39
N CYS A 229 -7.93 -8.31 -19.63
CA CYS A 229 -9.05 -9.12 -19.15
C CYS A 229 -9.12 -9.13 -17.63
N SER A 230 -8.01 -9.39 -16.92
CA SER A 230 -7.98 -9.34 -15.46
C SER A 230 -8.39 -7.97 -14.94
N ARG A 231 -7.82 -6.88 -15.47
CA ARG A 231 -8.19 -5.51 -15.07
C ARG A 231 -9.68 -5.22 -15.31
N THR A 232 -10.21 -5.65 -16.44
CA THR A 232 -11.62 -5.42 -16.79
C THR A 232 -12.56 -6.27 -15.94
N ALA A 233 -12.19 -7.52 -15.61
CA ALA A 233 -12.93 -8.40 -14.70
C ALA A 233 -12.96 -7.84 -13.27
N HIS A 234 -11.88 -7.18 -12.84
CA HIS A 234 -11.82 -6.46 -11.57
C HIS A 234 -12.50 -5.08 -11.61
N GLY A 235 -13.17 -4.70 -12.71
CA GLY A 235 -13.87 -3.43 -12.84
C GLY A 235 -12.98 -2.20 -13.09
N ASP A 236 -11.68 -2.41 -13.30
CA ASP A 236 -10.62 -1.39 -13.19
C ASP A 236 -10.37 -0.59 -14.49
N LEU A 237 -11.18 -0.75 -15.54
CA LEU A 237 -10.91 -0.10 -16.83
C LEU A 237 -12.06 0.71 -17.45
N SER A 238 -13.21 0.86 -16.81
CA SER A 238 -14.25 1.74 -17.38
C SER A 238 -15.38 2.15 -16.43
N VAL A 239 -15.37 1.73 -15.17
CA VAL A 239 -16.39 2.15 -14.21
C VAL A 239 -15.71 3.12 -13.26
N ASP A 240 -16.26 4.32 -13.20
CA ASP A 240 -16.04 5.30 -12.13
C ASP A 240 -14.82 6.24 -12.19
N TYR A 241 -14.17 6.51 -13.33
CA TYR A 241 -13.30 7.71 -13.40
C TYR A 241 -14.08 8.98 -13.00
N ASP A 242 -15.32 9.09 -13.45
CA ASP A 242 -16.21 10.18 -13.05
C ASP A 242 -16.50 10.19 -11.53
N ARG A 243 -16.60 9.02 -10.88
CA ARG A 243 -16.80 8.97 -9.41
C ARG A 243 -15.49 9.17 -8.64
N VAL A 244 -14.36 8.69 -9.15
CA VAL A 244 -13.04 8.89 -8.54
C VAL A 244 -12.69 10.38 -8.61
N ASP A 245 -12.88 11.03 -9.75
CA ASP A 245 -12.71 12.47 -9.89
C ASP A 245 -13.71 13.25 -9.01
N SER A 246 -14.95 12.77 -8.90
CA SER A 246 -15.93 13.35 -7.97
C SER A 246 -15.49 13.22 -6.51
N ARG A 247 -14.90 12.09 -6.10
CA ARG A 247 -14.37 11.89 -4.74
C ARG A 247 -13.14 12.76 -4.48
N VAL A 248 -12.28 12.97 -5.47
CA VAL A 248 -11.15 13.89 -5.37
C VAL A 248 -11.65 15.32 -5.18
N GLU A 249 -12.62 15.79 -5.98
CA GLU A 249 -13.22 17.12 -5.83
C GLU A 249 -13.96 17.27 -4.50
N GLU A 250 -14.65 16.22 -4.02
CA GLU A 250 -15.29 16.22 -2.70
C GLU A 250 -14.26 16.36 -1.57
N GLY A 251 -13.16 15.60 -1.63
CA GLY A 251 -12.07 15.68 -0.66
C GLY A 251 -11.39 17.06 -0.65
N ILE A 252 -11.19 17.64 -1.82
CA ILE A 252 -10.68 19.02 -1.97
C ILE A 252 -11.63 20.02 -1.31
N GLY A 253 -12.95 19.87 -1.53
CA GLY A 253 -13.98 20.72 -0.93
C GLY A 253 -14.06 20.58 0.59
N ARG A 254 -13.98 19.35 1.10
CA ARG A 254 -14.06 19.03 2.54
C ARG A 254 -12.90 19.66 3.32
N MET A 255 -11.68 19.58 2.80
CA MET A 255 -10.48 20.09 3.46
C MET A 255 -10.17 21.57 3.20
N ARG A 256 -11.00 22.26 2.39
CA ARG A 256 -10.81 23.67 2.03
C ARG A 256 -9.39 23.98 1.54
N LEU A 257 -8.87 23.14 0.65
CA LEU A 257 -7.52 23.28 0.13
C LEU A 257 -7.37 24.58 -0.65
N ASP A 258 -6.18 25.17 -0.59
CA ASP A 258 -5.87 26.34 -1.40
C ASP A 258 -5.76 25.97 -2.90
N GLU A 259 -5.88 26.98 -3.75
CA GLU A 259 -5.87 26.80 -5.21
C GLU A 259 -4.55 26.18 -5.72
N SER A 260 -3.45 26.38 -4.99
CA SER A 260 -2.15 25.78 -5.35
C SER A 260 -2.13 24.27 -5.09
N ALA A 261 -2.59 23.84 -3.92
CA ALA A 261 -2.69 22.44 -3.53
C ALA A 261 -3.71 21.70 -4.39
N LYS A 262 -4.85 22.34 -4.71
CA LYS A 262 -5.84 21.82 -5.66
C LYS A 262 -5.22 21.53 -7.03
N ARG A 263 -4.49 22.49 -7.60
CA ARG A 263 -3.80 22.31 -8.90
C ARG A 263 -2.74 21.23 -8.84
N ALA A 264 -2.00 21.13 -7.75
CA ALA A 264 -0.99 20.09 -7.57
C ALA A 264 -1.60 18.69 -7.50
N LEU A 265 -2.75 18.52 -6.84
CA LEU A 265 -3.50 17.26 -6.80
C LEU A 265 -4.07 16.88 -8.17
N GLN A 266 -4.68 17.82 -8.89
CA GLN A 266 -5.28 17.58 -10.21
C GLN A 266 -4.25 17.20 -11.28
N GLN A 267 -2.96 17.46 -11.05
CA GLN A 267 -1.86 17.02 -11.93
C GLN A 267 -1.44 15.56 -11.67
N LEU A 268 -1.85 14.95 -10.55
CA LEU A 268 -1.58 13.55 -10.26
C LEU A 268 -2.68 12.65 -10.83
N PRO A 269 -2.37 11.37 -11.09
CA PRO A 269 -3.40 10.35 -11.31
C PRO A 269 -4.41 10.34 -10.17
N ALA A 270 -5.71 10.24 -10.49
CA ALA A 270 -6.78 10.40 -9.51
C ALA A 270 -6.69 9.41 -8.33
N VAL A 271 -6.15 8.21 -8.56
CA VAL A 271 -5.89 7.23 -7.50
C VAL A 271 -4.80 7.69 -6.54
N GLU A 272 -3.72 8.31 -7.04
CA GLU A 272 -2.67 8.86 -6.19
C GLU A 272 -3.16 10.08 -5.41
N ALA A 273 -3.99 10.92 -6.04
CA ALA A 273 -4.65 12.03 -5.38
C ALA A 273 -5.52 11.55 -4.21
N LEU A 274 -6.36 10.52 -4.39
CA LEU A 274 -7.15 9.93 -3.31
C LEU A 274 -6.27 9.37 -2.19
N ASN A 275 -5.20 8.65 -2.53
CA ASN A 275 -4.27 8.11 -1.52
C ASN A 275 -3.60 9.21 -0.67
N ILE A 276 -3.34 10.38 -1.25
CA ILE A 276 -2.82 11.54 -0.50
C ILE A 276 -3.92 12.16 0.36
N LEU A 277 -5.16 12.25 -0.13
CA LEU A 277 -6.31 12.78 0.60
C LEU A 277 -6.65 11.88 1.81
N ASP A 278 -6.62 10.55 1.65
CA ASP A 278 -6.91 9.57 2.71
C ASP A 278 -5.82 9.55 3.81
N GLN A 279 -4.60 10.01 3.51
CA GLN A 279 -3.51 10.12 4.49
C GLN A 279 -3.64 11.34 5.41
N ILE A 280 -4.55 12.27 5.12
CA ILE A 280 -4.77 13.46 5.93
C ILE A 280 -5.84 13.15 6.96
N GLY A 281 -5.43 13.04 8.21
CA GLY A 281 -6.36 13.06 9.33
C GLY A 281 -6.99 14.44 9.52
N ASP A 282 -8.16 14.48 10.16
CA ASP A 282 -8.90 15.72 10.43
C ASP A 282 -8.13 16.72 11.32
N ASP A 283 -7.07 16.26 12.00
CA ASP A 283 -6.24 17.06 12.92
C ASP A 283 -5.15 17.91 12.24
N VAL A 284 -5.01 17.85 10.92
CA VAL A 284 -3.94 18.58 10.22
C VAL A 284 -4.25 20.08 10.16
N ARG A 285 -3.50 20.85 10.97
CA ARG A 285 -3.63 22.33 11.08
C ARG A 285 -3.53 23.09 9.75
N ASN A 286 -2.81 22.57 8.76
CA ASN A 286 -2.68 23.16 7.43
C ASN A 286 -2.65 22.07 6.34
N PRO A 287 -3.81 21.64 5.83
CA PRO A 287 -3.88 20.53 4.87
C PRO A 287 -3.26 20.91 3.51
N SER A 288 -3.36 22.17 3.07
CA SER A 288 -2.78 22.63 1.80
C SER A 288 -1.25 22.47 1.76
N ALA A 289 -0.55 22.84 2.84
CA ALA A 289 0.90 22.69 2.93
C ALA A 289 1.33 21.21 2.95
N PHE A 290 0.56 20.36 3.64
CA PHE A 290 0.81 18.92 3.68
C PHE A 290 0.65 18.29 2.30
N ILE A 291 -0.43 18.60 1.59
CA ILE A 291 -0.69 18.10 0.24
C ILE A 291 0.38 18.58 -0.74
N MET A 292 0.75 19.86 -0.70
CA MET A 292 1.84 20.39 -1.52
C MET A 292 3.17 19.66 -1.24
N SER A 293 3.44 19.26 0.00
CA SER A 293 4.63 18.47 0.35
C SER A 293 4.56 17.05 -0.22
N MET A 294 3.41 16.39 -0.12
CA MET A 294 3.19 15.03 -0.62
C MET A 294 3.18 14.97 -2.16
N THR A 295 2.43 15.84 -2.82
CA THR A 295 2.42 15.97 -4.30
C THR A 295 3.82 16.25 -4.85
N ASN A 296 4.56 17.20 -4.25
CA ASN A 296 5.95 17.46 -4.65
C ASN A 296 6.88 16.25 -4.44
N ARG A 297 6.59 15.38 -3.47
CA ARG A 297 7.36 14.15 -3.23
C ARG A 297 7.11 13.12 -4.32
N VAL A 298 5.85 12.93 -4.70
CA VAL A 298 5.43 12.05 -5.81
C VAL A 298 6.01 12.56 -7.14
N VAL A 299 5.83 13.85 -7.46
CA VAL A 299 6.30 14.45 -8.72
C VAL A 299 7.82 14.44 -8.85
N LYS A 300 8.57 14.64 -7.77
CA LYS A 300 10.05 14.64 -7.80
C LYS A 300 10.65 13.23 -7.89
N GLY A 301 9.84 12.19 -8.09
CA GLY A 301 10.30 10.80 -8.06
C GLY A 301 10.99 10.48 -6.73
N GLY A 302 10.61 11.21 -5.66
CA GLY A 302 11.15 10.97 -4.34
C GLY A 302 10.67 9.59 -3.95
N ASN A 303 11.62 8.66 -3.88
CA ASN A 303 11.51 7.33 -3.29
C ASN A 303 11.05 7.49 -1.83
N SER A 304 9.78 7.87 -1.68
CA SER A 304 9.16 8.18 -0.42
C SER A 304 9.10 6.86 0.30
N LYS A 305 9.84 6.76 1.40
CA LYS A 305 9.63 5.80 2.47
C LYS A 305 8.12 5.60 2.58
N SER A 306 7.63 4.54 1.97
CA SER A 306 6.24 4.14 2.04
C SER A 306 5.94 3.99 3.52
N SER A 307 4.80 4.54 3.94
CA SER A 307 4.18 4.30 5.24
C SER A 307 4.69 3.00 5.86
N SER A 308 5.22 3.08 7.09
CA SER A 308 5.81 1.96 7.84
C SER A 308 4.89 0.74 7.95
N THR A 309 3.60 0.90 7.63
CA THR A 309 2.62 -0.20 7.53
C THR A 309 2.83 -1.13 6.33
N ASN A 310 3.68 -0.82 5.34
CA ASN A 310 3.90 -1.68 4.16
C ASN A 310 5.34 -2.24 4.03
N THR A 311 6.26 -1.93 4.94
CA THR A 311 7.63 -2.47 4.86
C THR A 311 7.66 -3.97 5.18
N ASN A 312 6.84 -4.42 6.14
CA ASN A 312 6.69 -5.84 6.43
C ASN A 312 6.05 -6.60 5.27
N ASP A 313 5.02 -6.03 4.62
CA ASP A 313 4.40 -6.64 3.45
C ASP A 313 5.37 -6.74 2.27
N ARG A 314 6.24 -5.75 2.08
CA ARG A 314 7.31 -5.82 1.08
C ARG A 314 8.34 -6.90 1.40
N ILE A 315 8.70 -7.08 2.67
CA ILE A 315 9.56 -8.17 3.12
C ILE A 315 8.87 -9.52 2.85
N GLN A 316 7.58 -9.67 3.18
CA GLN A 316 6.80 -10.88 2.91
C GLN A 316 6.67 -11.16 1.40
N LEU A 317 6.46 -10.14 0.59
CA LEU A 317 6.42 -10.26 -0.87
C LEU A 317 7.78 -10.69 -1.43
N GLY A 318 8.89 -10.16 -0.89
CA GLY A 318 10.25 -10.56 -1.25
C GLY A 318 10.56 -12.00 -0.87
N ILE A 319 10.16 -12.42 0.34
CA ILE A 319 10.26 -13.82 0.81
C ILE A 319 9.50 -14.76 -0.14
N LYS A 320 8.26 -14.40 -0.49
CA LYS A 320 7.43 -15.17 -1.43
C LYS A 320 8.00 -15.19 -2.85
N ARG A 321 8.48 -14.04 -3.36
CA ARG A 321 9.04 -13.93 -4.71
C ARG A 321 10.28 -14.78 -4.89
N LEU A 322 11.18 -14.77 -3.91
CA LEU A 322 12.44 -15.52 -3.94
C LEU A 322 12.30 -16.97 -3.46
N ASN A 323 11.09 -17.39 -3.04
CA ASN A 323 10.84 -18.70 -2.42
C ASN A 323 11.85 -19.03 -1.32
N LEU A 324 12.08 -18.09 -0.40
CA LEU A 324 13.00 -18.31 0.72
C LEU A 324 12.46 -19.39 1.65
N ASP A 325 13.34 -20.22 2.19
CA ASP A 325 12.97 -21.24 3.16
C ASP A 325 12.58 -20.64 4.52
N ALA A 326 11.98 -21.47 5.38
CA ALA A 326 11.51 -21.05 6.70
C ALA A 326 12.65 -20.52 7.60
N GLY A 327 13.88 -21.02 7.41
CA GLY A 327 15.05 -20.59 8.17
C GLY A 327 15.50 -19.18 7.76
N ALA A 328 15.71 -18.95 6.46
CA ALA A 328 16.13 -17.68 5.90
C ALA A 328 15.08 -16.58 6.14
N SER A 329 13.79 -16.89 5.98
CA SER A 329 12.70 -15.96 6.27
C SER A 329 12.64 -15.55 7.75
N ARG A 330 12.82 -16.48 8.69
CA ARG A 330 12.91 -16.18 10.12
C ARG A 330 14.10 -15.28 10.43
N MET A 331 15.29 -15.64 9.94
CA MET A 331 16.51 -14.83 10.11
C MET A 331 16.35 -13.41 9.54
N LEU A 332 15.65 -13.26 8.41
CA LEU A 332 15.42 -11.97 7.78
C LEU A 332 14.39 -11.11 8.55
N GLN A 333 13.40 -11.73 9.19
CA GLN A 333 12.42 -11.04 10.05
C GLN A 333 13.01 -10.57 11.39
N GLU A 334 14.10 -11.17 11.86
CA GLU A 334 14.82 -10.76 13.08
C GLU A 334 15.69 -9.50 12.85
N LEU A 335 15.97 -9.12 11.60
CA LEU A 335 16.74 -7.93 11.27
C LEU A 335 15.88 -6.65 11.25
N PRO A 336 16.48 -5.47 11.45
CA PRO A 336 15.82 -4.20 11.15
C PRO A 336 15.28 -4.20 9.70
N THR A 337 14.06 -3.70 9.52
CA THR A 337 13.32 -3.77 8.24
C THR A 337 14.09 -3.17 7.06
N ASP A 338 14.80 -2.06 7.30
CA ASP A 338 15.65 -1.41 6.28
C ASP A 338 16.78 -2.34 5.81
N THR A 339 17.40 -3.07 6.75
CA THR A 339 18.47 -4.03 6.47
C THR A 339 17.95 -5.25 5.73
N ALA A 340 16.79 -5.79 6.16
CA ALA A 340 16.12 -6.91 5.52
C ALA A 340 15.78 -6.61 4.05
N LEU A 341 15.21 -5.44 3.78
CA LEU A 341 14.93 -4.99 2.41
C LEU A 341 16.21 -4.83 1.58
N GLY A 342 17.28 -4.30 2.17
CA GLY A 342 18.57 -4.19 1.48
C GLY A 342 19.17 -5.53 1.05
N ILE A 343 19.01 -6.58 1.87
CA ILE A 343 19.45 -7.94 1.51
C ILE A 343 18.57 -8.51 0.39
N LEU A 344 17.25 -8.30 0.46
CA LEU A 344 16.30 -8.76 -0.57
C LEU A 344 16.56 -8.09 -1.93
N ASP A 345 16.88 -6.79 -1.95
CA ASP A 345 17.19 -6.05 -3.18
C ASP A 345 18.53 -6.48 -3.81
N GLN A 346 19.49 -6.92 -2.99
CA GLN A 346 20.77 -7.48 -3.48
C GLN A 346 20.63 -8.91 -4.01
N CYS A 347 19.62 -9.65 -3.54
CA CYS A 347 19.31 -10.99 -4.00
C CYS A 347 18.54 -10.93 -5.33
N GLY A 348 19.27 -10.78 -6.44
CA GLY A 348 18.68 -10.81 -7.78
C GLY A 348 18.03 -12.16 -8.13
N ASP A 349 17.13 -12.16 -9.11
CA ASP A 349 16.44 -13.37 -9.58
C ASP A 349 17.41 -14.43 -10.19
N ASP A 350 18.67 -14.04 -10.47
CA ASP A 350 19.72 -14.90 -11.02
C ASP A 350 20.44 -15.75 -9.95
N VAL A 351 20.17 -15.54 -8.66
CA VAL A 351 20.83 -16.28 -7.58
C VAL A 351 20.31 -17.71 -7.52
N ARG A 352 21.19 -18.68 -7.81
CA ARG A 352 20.85 -20.11 -7.89
C ARG A 352 20.22 -20.68 -6.60
N ASN A 353 20.59 -20.14 -5.44
CA ASN A 353 19.99 -20.50 -4.14
C ASN A 353 19.82 -19.24 -3.28
N PRO A 354 18.66 -18.58 -3.35
CA PRO A 354 18.41 -17.32 -2.65
C PRO A 354 18.39 -17.49 -1.12
N SER A 355 17.88 -18.61 -0.61
CA SER A 355 17.87 -18.91 0.85
C SER A 355 19.29 -18.96 1.45
N ALA A 356 20.23 -19.58 0.74
CA ALA A 356 21.62 -19.65 1.17
C ALA A 356 22.30 -18.27 1.13
N PHE A 357 22.03 -17.47 0.10
CA PHE A 357 22.54 -16.10 -0.02
C PHE A 357 22.03 -15.22 1.12
N VAL A 358 20.71 -15.21 1.35
CA VAL A 358 20.09 -14.45 2.44
C VAL A 358 20.64 -14.86 3.79
N THR A 359 20.74 -16.17 4.06
CA THR A 359 21.31 -16.70 5.31
C THR A 359 22.75 -16.24 5.53
N ALA A 360 23.58 -16.29 4.50
CA ALA A 360 24.98 -15.87 4.58
C ALA A 360 25.10 -14.37 4.91
N GLU A 361 24.28 -13.54 4.26
CA GLU A 361 24.34 -12.09 4.44
C GLU A 361 23.76 -11.65 5.79
N VAL A 362 22.68 -12.30 6.27
CA VAL A 362 22.17 -12.09 7.63
C VAL A 362 23.23 -12.45 8.67
N ARG A 363 23.88 -13.62 8.54
CA ARG A 363 24.97 -14.03 9.45
C ARG A 363 26.13 -13.06 9.44
N LYS A 364 26.49 -12.50 8.29
CA LYS A 364 27.56 -11.49 8.16
C LYS A 364 27.24 -10.19 8.88
N ILE A 365 25.97 -9.77 8.89
CA ILE A 365 25.52 -8.57 9.62
C ILE A 365 25.51 -8.84 11.13
N GLN A 366 24.97 -9.98 11.56
CA GLN A 366 24.95 -10.38 12.97
C GLN A 366 26.38 -10.55 13.54
N SER A 367 27.29 -11.14 12.76
CA SER A 367 28.69 -11.37 13.16
C SER A 367 29.50 -10.07 13.25
N LYS A 368 29.13 -9.01 12.52
CA LYS A 368 29.80 -7.69 12.62
C LYS A 368 29.36 -6.89 13.85
N GLY A 369 28.30 -7.30 14.54
CA GLY A 369 27.77 -6.63 15.73
C GLY A 369 28.41 -7.06 17.06
N GLY A 370 29.19 -8.15 17.09
CA GLY A 370 29.73 -8.68 18.34
C GLY A 370 31.14 -9.23 18.17
N GLY A 371 32.10 -8.65 18.91
CA GLY A 371 33.36 -9.33 19.21
C GLY A 371 34.46 -9.18 18.17
N SER A 372 35.16 -8.04 18.21
CA SER A 372 36.56 -7.99 17.79
C SER A 372 37.40 -8.83 18.76
N GLY A 373 37.68 -10.08 18.40
CA GLY A 373 38.64 -10.97 19.04
C GLY A 373 38.36 -12.41 18.58
N GLY A 374 39.26 -13.20 18.02
CA GLY A 374 40.70 -13.20 17.92
C GLY A 374 41.10 -14.67 17.74
N GLY A 375 42.04 -14.97 16.85
CA GLY A 375 42.52 -16.33 16.53
C GLY A 375 41.96 -16.80 15.19
N GLY A 376 42.76 -16.88 14.11
CA GLY A 376 43.71 -17.98 13.89
C GLY A 376 42.87 -19.22 13.59
N TYR A 377 42.77 -19.76 12.37
CA TYR A 377 43.84 -20.45 11.64
C TYR A 377 43.66 -20.36 10.11
N ASP A 378 44.76 -20.58 9.42
CA ASP A 378 44.98 -20.60 7.98
C ASP A 378 43.99 -21.44 7.16
N GLY A 379 43.52 -20.88 6.03
CA GLY A 379 42.79 -21.68 5.05
C GLY A 379 42.03 -20.90 3.97
N ALA A 380 42.76 -20.33 3.02
CA ALA A 380 42.38 -20.16 1.62
C ALA A 380 40.96 -19.66 1.23
N ARG A 381 40.97 -18.48 0.56
CA ARG A 381 40.04 -17.99 -0.49
C ARG A 381 38.68 -17.42 -0.06
N GLY A 382 38.67 -16.11 0.09
CA GLY A 382 37.46 -15.28 0.11
C GLY A 382 37.76 -13.86 0.58
N ARG A 383 38.68 -13.17 -0.11
CA ARG A 383 39.14 -11.81 0.22
C ARG A 383 37.99 -10.83 -0.01
N GLU A 384 37.16 -10.59 1.00
CA GLU A 384 36.30 -9.42 1.03
C GLU A 384 37.20 -8.18 1.09
N SER A 385 37.17 -7.44 -0.02
CA SER A 385 37.93 -6.23 -0.26
C SER A 385 37.64 -5.18 0.82
N SER A 386 38.47 -5.13 1.86
CA SER A 386 38.75 -3.86 2.51
C SER A 386 39.24 -2.92 1.41
N HIS A 387 38.36 -2.02 0.96
CA HIS A 387 38.66 -1.10 -0.13
C HIS A 387 39.80 -0.21 0.32
N ASN A 388 41.00 -0.52 -0.16
CA ASN A 388 42.16 0.30 0.03
C ASN A 388 41.81 1.67 -0.57
N PRO A 389 41.95 2.80 0.14
CA PRO A 389 41.59 4.12 -0.40
C PRO A 389 42.25 4.41 -1.76
N ARG A 390 43.40 3.80 -2.03
CA ARG A 390 44.11 3.83 -3.32
C ARG A 390 43.40 3.12 -4.46
N ASP A 391 42.65 2.06 -4.20
CA ASP A 391 41.90 1.34 -5.24
C ASP A 391 40.65 2.14 -5.63
N PHE A 392 40.03 2.79 -4.66
CA PHE A 392 38.94 3.72 -4.89
C PHE A 392 39.37 4.91 -5.76
N GLU A 393 40.51 5.54 -5.47
CA GLU A 393 41.05 6.64 -6.29
C GLU A 393 41.23 6.21 -7.75
N ARG A 394 41.74 5.00 -8.00
CA ARG A 394 41.89 4.46 -9.36
C ARG A 394 40.56 4.19 -10.03
N GLN A 395 39.56 3.72 -9.29
CA GLN A 395 38.22 3.48 -9.82
C GLN A 395 37.52 4.80 -10.18
N LEU A 396 37.65 5.82 -9.32
CA LEU A 396 37.13 7.16 -9.56
C LEU A 396 37.77 7.79 -10.80
N GLU A 397 39.10 7.68 -10.96
CA GLU A 397 39.80 8.19 -12.14
C GLU A 397 39.39 7.46 -13.43
N ARG A 398 39.10 6.15 -13.37
CA ARG A 398 38.61 5.39 -14.53
C ARG A 398 37.21 5.85 -14.93
N LEU A 399 36.28 5.91 -13.99
CA LEU A 399 34.91 6.36 -14.25
C LEU A 399 34.87 7.82 -14.73
N ALA A 400 35.68 8.69 -14.13
CA ALA A 400 35.78 10.08 -14.57
C ALA A 400 36.31 10.21 -16.00
N ARG A 401 37.26 9.35 -16.39
CA ARG A 401 37.79 9.32 -17.76
C ARG A 401 36.75 8.80 -18.76
N ASP A 402 36.04 7.74 -18.41
CA ASP A 402 35.00 7.15 -19.27
C ASP A 402 33.83 8.11 -19.50
N LEU A 403 33.55 8.97 -18.50
CA LEU A 403 32.49 9.98 -18.55
C LEU A 403 32.97 11.33 -19.10
N GLU A 404 34.25 11.46 -19.47
CA GLU A 404 34.87 12.69 -19.97
C GLU A 404 34.70 13.88 -19.00
N LEU A 405 34.91 13.65 -17.70
CA LEU A 405 34.84 14.71 -16.68
C LEU A 405 36.14 15.52 -16.65
N ASP A 406 36.00 16.83 -16.41
CA ASP A 406 37.14 17.73 -16.25
C ASP A 406 37.93 17.40 -14.96
N GLY A 407 39.24 17.69 -14.96
CA GLY A 407 40.11 17.44 -13.80
C GLY A 407 39.60 18.09 -12.50
N ASP A 408 39.09 19.32 -12.60
CA ASP A 408 38.52 20.04 -11.45
C ASP A 408 37.28 19.35 -10.88
N CYS A 409 36.50 18.62 -11.70
CA CYS A 409 35.38 17.81 -11.22
C CYS A 409 35.86 16.62 -10.41
N VAL A 410 36.95 15.97 -10.83
CA VAL A 410 37.53 14.83 -10.11
C VAL A 410 38.02 15.27 -8.74
N ASP A 411 38.68 16.42 -8.67
CA ASP A 411 39.13 17.00 -7.40
C ASP A 411 37.94 17.41 -6.50
N ALA A 412 36.85 17.91 -7.09
CA ALA A 412 35.62 18.16 -6.36
C ALA A 412 34.98 16.86 -5.82
N LEU A 413 34.99 15.76 -6.58
CA LEU A 413 34.51 14.46 -6.12
C LEU A 413 35.37 13.87 -4.99
N ARG A 414 36.69 14.12 -4.99
CA ARG A 414 37.60 13.68 -3.91
C ARG A 414 37.33 14.36 -2.57
N SER A 415 36.64 15.50 -2.58
CA SER A 415 36.37 16.29 -1.37
C SER A 415 35.15 15.86 -0.57
N ILE A 416 34.30 15.00 -1.14
CA ILE A 416 33.11 14.46 -0.51
C ILE A 416 33.36 13.00 -0.11
N SER A 417 32.42 12.39 0.61
CA SER A 417 32.60 10.99 1.00
C SER A 417 32.60 10.08 -0.23
N MET A 418 33.33 8.96 -0.11
CA MET A 418 33.45 7.94 -1.15
C MET A 418 32.07 7.50 -1.69
N GLN A 419 31.14 7.20 -0.78
CA GLN A 419 29.79 6.75 -1.13
C GLN A 419 29.01 7.82 -1.91
N GLU A 420 29.13 9.09 -1.52
CA GLU A 420 28.45 10.19 -2.23
C GLU A 420 29.03 10.41 -3.63
N SER A 421 30.34 10.28 -3.78
CA SER A 421 30.98 10.42 -5.10
C SER A 421 30.54 9.32 -6.07
N ILE A 422 30.43 8.07 -5.62
CA ILE A 422 29.91 6.95 -6.42
C ILE A 422 28.44 7.21 -6.78
N ALA A 423 27.61 7.60 -5.81
CA ALA A 423 26.19 7.87 -6.05
C ALA A 423 25.96 9.02 -7.07
N ILE A 424 26.80 10.05 -7.06
CA ILE A 424 26.75 11.13 -8.06
C ILE A 424 27.11 10.60 -9.45
N LEU A 425 28.13 9.74 -9.54
CA LEU A 425 28.57 9.16 -10.81
C LEU A 425 27.57 8.14 -11.38
N GLU A 426 26.94 7.31 -10.56
CA GLU A 426 25.89 6.37 -10.99
C GLU A 426 24.65 7.09 -11.51
N ARG A 427 24.26 8.18 -10.85
CA ARG A 427 23.16 9.03 -11.32
C ARG A 427 23.50 9.70 -12.64
N LEU A 428 24.71 10.24 -12.77
CA LEU A 428 25.19 10.80 -14.03
C LEU A 428 25.16 9.76 -15.15
N ALA A 429 25.55 8.50 -14.86
CA ALA A 429 25.56 7.40 -15.82
C ALA A 429 24.15 6.99 -16.29
N SER A 430 23.14 7.09 -15.42
CA SER A 430 21.74 6.81 -15.76
C SER A 430 21.12 7.90 -16.64
N ASP A 431 21.53 9.17 -16.44
CA ASP A 431 20.95 10.34 -17.09
C ASP A 431 21.78 10.88 -18.28
N LEU A 432 22.73 10.10 -18.81
CA LEU A 432 23.71 10.56 -19.81
C LEU A 432 23.13 11.21 -21.07
N SER A 433 21.94 10.77 -21.50
CA SER A 433 21.28 11.31 -22.70
C SER A 433 20.63 12.67 -22.46
N THR A 434 20.31 13.00 -21.21
CA THR A 434 19.58 14.22 -20.85
C THR A 434 20.52 15.37 -20.47
N ILE A 435 21.70 15.05 -19.91
CA ILE A 435 22.63 16.04 -19.37
C ILE A 435 23.56 16.55 -20.46
N ARG A 436 23.38 17.83 -20.85
CA ARG A 436 24.20 18.49 -21.87
C ARG A 436 25.66 18.72 -21.45
N ASN A 437 25.91 18.99 -20.16
CA ASN A 437 27.25 19.22 -19.62
C ASN A 437 27.44 18.39 -18.34
N ARG A 438 28.21 17.31 -18.45
CA ARG A 438 28.44 16.32 -17.40
C ARG A 438 29.21 16.90 -16.22
N SER A 439 30.31 17.62 -16.50
CA SER A 439 31.12 18.31 -15.49
C SER A 439 30.30 19.29 -14.64
N ALA A 440 29.45 20.11 -15.28
CA ALA A 440 28.61 21.09 -14.58
C ALA A 440 27.58 20.41 -13.65
N PHE A 441 27.01 19.28 -14.08
CA PHE A 441 26.09 18.50 -13.25
C PHE A 441 26.79 17.96 -11.99
N VAL A 442 27.97 17.35 -12.15
CA VAL A 442 28.76 16.83 -11.02
C VAL A 442 29.09 17.94 -10.03
N PHE A 443 29.53 19.11 -10.50
CA PHE A 443 29.80 20.26 -9.62
C PHE A 443 28.57 20.73 -8.85
N ALA A 444 27.42 20.84 -9.51
CA ALA A 444 26.18 21.25 -8.87
C ALA A 444 25.80 20.28 -7.73
N GLU A 445 25.95 18.97 -7.98
CA GLU A 445 25.57 17.97 -7.00
C GLU A 445 26.59 17.82 -5.86
N VAL A 446 27.89 17.94 -6.14
CA VAL A 446 28.94 18.03 -5.11
C VAL A 446 28.72 19.27 -4.23
N LYS A 447 28.43 20.43 -4.82
CA LYS A 447 28.14 21.67 -4.08
C LYS A 447 26.91 21.53 -3.19
N LYS A 448 25.85 20.89 -3.70
CA LYS A 448 24.64 20.60 -2.95
C LYS A 448 24.93 19.68 -1.75
N ARG A 449 25.69 18.61 -1.94
CA ARG A 449 26.09 17.68 -0.85
C ARG A 449 26.87 18.38 0.26
N ARG A 450 27.85 19.22 -0.12
CA ARG A 450 28.60 20.05 0.83
C ARG A 450 27.71 21.04 1.60
N SER A 451 26.62 21.53 1.00
CA SER A 451 25.67 22.43 1.67
C SER A 451 24.68 21.72 2.60
N THR A 452 24.42 20.43 2.36
CA THR A 452 23.48 19.62 3.16
C THR A 452 24.13 18.93 4.35
N THR A 453 25.46 18.98 4.50
CA THR A 453 26.09 18.49 5.72
C THR A 453 25.63 19.40 6.87
N PRO A 454 24.86 18.89 7.86
CA PRO A 454 24.48 19.70 9.00
C PRO A 454 25.77 20.22 9.65
N PRO A 455 25.81 21.50 10.07
CA PRO A 455 26.97 22.00 10.78
C PRO A 455 27.29 21.01 11.92
N PRO A 456 28.55 20.60 12.09
CA PRO A 456 28.91 19.62 13.12
C PRO A 456 28.28 20.05 14.45
N PRO A 457 27.74 19.10 15.25
CA PRO A 457 27.10 19.43 16.51
C PRO A 457 28.05 20.33 17.26
N ALA A 458 27.58 21.55 17.55
CA ALA A 458 28.37 22.56 18.19
C ALA A 458 28.91 21.95 19.48
N ARG A 459 30.19 21.54 19.47
CA ARG A 459 30.95 21.46 20.70
C ARG A 459 30.67 22.78 21.39
N GLU A 460 30.12 22.69 22.60
CA GLU A 460 29.90 23.80 23.52
C GLU A 460 31.22 24.54 23.72
N ARG A 461 31.58 25.35 22.73
CA ARG A 461 32.57 26.39 22.85
C ARG A 461 31.83 27.46 23.62
N ALA A 462 32.21 27.56 24.88
CA ALA A 462 31.95 28.66 25.78
C ALA A 462 31.70 29.96 25.01
N GLY A 463 30.60 30.63 25.39
CA GLY A 463 30.04 31.77 24.71
C GLY A 463 31.06 32.84 24.34
N GLY A 464 31.32 32.97 23.05
CA GLY A 464 31.78 34.21 22.44
C GLY A 464 30.58 35.07 22.08
N SER A 465 29.77 35.45 23.07
CA SER A 465 28.86 36.59 22.90
C SER A 465 29.76 37.81 22.72
N GLY A 466 30.07 38.13 21.46
CA GLY A 466 30.81 39.32 21.08
C GLY A 466 30.09 40.52 21.67
N ASN A 467 30.61 41.01 22.79
CA ASN A 467 30.17 42.18 23.51
C ASN A 467 30.32 43.38 22.59
N THR A 468 29.31 43.60 21.76
CA THR A 468 29.24 44.68 20.76
C THR A 468 28.83 46.01 21.41
N LYS A 469 28.73 46.03 22.75
CA LYS A 469 28.49 47.22 23.58
C LYS A 469 29.59 48.29 23.47
N GLY A 470 30.72 48.00 22.81
CA GLY A 470 31.77 49.00 22.55
C GLY A 470 31.71 49.70 21.19
N VAL A 471 30.84 49.26 20.26
CA VAL A 471 30.77 49.83 18.91
C VAL A 471 29.51 50.70 18.81
N ALA A 472 29.71 52.00 18.58
CA ALA A 472 28.62 52.96 18.43
C ALA A 472 27.73 52.60 17.24
N CYS A 473 26.41 52.66 17.43
CA CYS A 473 25.45 52.40 16.39
C CYS A 473 25.50 53.50 15.34
N LYS A 474 26.03 53.17 14.14
CA LYS A 474 26.11 54.13 13.02
C LYS A 474 24.76 54.77 12.70
N PHE A 475 23.68 54.00 12.74
CA PHE A 475 22.33 54.50 12.47
C PHE A 475 21.80 55.39 13.59
N PHE A 476 22.26 55.23 14.83
CA PHE A 476 21.88 56.10 15.94
C PHE A 476 22.57 57.45 15.82
N VAL A 477 23.87 57.46 15.49
CA VAL A 477 24.61 58.70 15.19
C VAL A 477 23.98 59.48 14.04
N GLU A 478 23.43 58.77 13.04
CA GLU A 478 22.71 59.37 11.91
C GLU A 478 21.23 59.70 12.20
N GLY A 479 20.72 59.47 13.43
CA GLY A 479 19.32 59.75 13.82
C GLY A 479 18.27 58.84 13.16
N ARG A 480 18.68 57.68 12.62
CA ARG A 480 17.83 56.74 11.85
C ARG A 480 17.62 55.39 12.54
N CYS A 481 18.14 55.20 13.75
CA CYS A 481 17.97 53.93 14.47
C CYS A 481 16.54 53.81 15.03
N SER A 482 15.76 52.86 14.51
CA SER A 482 14.41 52.55 14.99
C SER A 482 14.37 51.55 16.15
N LYS A 483 15.52 50.96 16.52
CA LYS A 483 15.59 49.88 17.50
C LYS A 483 15.71 50.33 18.96
N GLY A 484 15.88 51.64 19.22
CA GLY A 484 15.94 52.18 20.58
C GLY A 484 16.94 51.44 21.48
N SER A 485 16.53 51.09 22.70
CA SER A 485 17.35 50.35 23.68
C SER A 485 17.63 48.89 23.28
N ASP A 486 16.88 48.32 22.34
CA ASP A 486 17.05 46.94 21.87
C ASP A 486 18.08 46.84 20.73
N CYS A 487 18.74 47.94 20.39
CA CYS A 487 19.82 47.94 19.42
C CYS A 487 21.02 47.15 19.97
N ARG A 488 21.56 46.24 19.15
CA ARG A 488 22.75 45.44 19.49
C ARG A 488 24.05 46.28 19.62
N PHE A 489 24.03 47.53 19.14
CA PHE A 489 25.17 48.45 19.14
C PHE A 489 24.93 49.58 20.14
N SER A 490 26.00 50.17 20.69
CA SER A 490 25.88 51.19 21.74
C SER A 490 25.24 52.48 21.21
N HIS A 491 24.37 53.08 22.03
CA HIS A 491 23.76 54.39 21.82
C HIS A 491 24.30 55.43 22.84
N GLU A 492 25.30 55.07 23.65
CA GLU A 492 26.03 56.03 24.51
C GLU A 492 26.96 56.95 23.71
#